data_AF-A0A836C168-F1
#
_entry.id   AF-A0A836C168-F1
#
_cell.length_a   1.000
_cell.length_b   1.000
_cell.length_c   1.000
_cell.angle_alpha   90.00
_cell.angle_beta   90.00
_cell.angle_gamma   90.00
#
_symmetry.space_group_name_H-M   'P 1'
#
loop_
_entity.id
_entity.type
_entity.pdbx_description
1 polymer ?
#
loop_
_entity_poly.entity_id
_entity_poly.type
_entity_poly.pdbx_seq_one_letter_code
_entity_poly.pdbx_strand_id
1 'polypeptide(L)'
;MSSPAGDVVKRLNFGADARTPLSGLVSARRGRPRATPLPGAPTTPGSSHGIVRYGLPEEELYGADRHSGSRTVSYRVPDDDEESDEEVQSTAAPLTALTRPDAVEEQKRLLEQQLLVSLEALQHNKQASWQLRLAEVEQQLATKLNVVTSSALRKQDDLQRADQEALRQQQQRRAEVLEAVQRTHRTEASLQEQQIKRLVEQREEERRKEEERQRREAEERRAQAEREAAERARQQREAEEAERAHKAKEETEAQRKQAEAQAEAQKAEADKKSKEAAKASKDVHPCLRVSPAAATQAAELAASLAALQASVQPLLDDEACKKQRRDIEKKLTVHVQQVSGTQAQVQTKCTDLYRMMSVLQGPWRSYAVLTLCNKVLKQQELVQTNNKAAFPLALVVVRVSQVIPELLPTMVALMHKSCPLSVPRGYVHDTARISNNAYYRGMGFEELEDPSAPTGKAFESPDAFARRLEGLMLLYGALMQVDDPNPHGVAHAWSWLARCLNQLPPDRFTAKAVVAVLRVAGYSLFLRYRGQFVKLLACMQREFVPQLRKAEGDDIGALATLLDSYVIDGLFRKAPEGRDMPRFDMSSLPENRA
;
A
#
# COMPACT_ATOMS: atom_id res chain seq x y z
N MET A 1 -54.27 -27.72 -12.12
CA MET A 1 -54.18 -29.04 -12.79
C MET A 1 -52.80 -29.14 -13.43
N SER A 2 -52.10 -30.22 -13.07
CA SER A 2 -50.94 -30.85 -13.73
C SER A 2 -49.76 -30.04 -14.26
N SER A 3 -48.63 -30.20 -13.56
CA SER A 3 -47.30 -30.39 -14.17
C SER A 3 -47.26 -31.76 -14.89
N PRO A 4 -46.25 -32.11 -15.73
CA PRO A 4 -45.05 -32.75 -15.15
C PRO A 4 -43.69 -32.64 -15.92
N ALA A 5 -42.62 -32.88 -15.15
CA ALA A 5 -41.38 -33.66 -15.42
C ALA A 5 -40.32 -33.15 -16.45
N GLY A 6 -39.01 -33.32 -16.24
CA GLY A 6 -38.22 -33.95 -15.16
C GLY A 6 -36.72 -34.04 -15.54
N ASP A 7 -35.82 -34.24 -14.55
CA ASP A 7 -34.66 -35.17 -14.59
C ASP A 7 -33.83 -35.07 -13.28
N VAL A 8 -33.88 -36.08 -12.40
CA VAL A 8 -32.97 -37.25 -12.23
C VAL A 8 -31.62 -36.91 -11.57
N VAL A 9 -31.56 -37.19 -10.26
CA VAL A 9 -30.36 -37.17 -9.40
C VAL A 9 -29.96 -38.62 -9.08
N LYS A 10 -28.72 -39.01 -9.41
CA LYS A 10 -28.10 -40.25 -8.92
C LYS A 10 -27.30 -39.98 -7.65
N ARG A 11 -27.72 -40.61 -6.55
CA ARG A 11 -26.98 -40.76 -5.28
C ARG A 11 -26.05 -41.97 -5.37
N LEU A 12 -24.85 -41.86 -4.80
CA LEU A 12 -24.10 -43.02 -4.32
C LEU A 12 -23.61 -42.74 -2.90
N ASN A 13 -24.11 -43.58 -1.99
CA ASN A 13 -23.82 -43.69 -0.57
C ASN A 13 -22.78 -44.79 -0.37
N PHE A 14 -21.77 -44.56 0.47
CA PHE A 14 -21.07 -45.55 1.31
C PHE A 14 -20.41 -44.70 2.42
N GLY A 15 -20.43 -44.99 3.71
CA GLY A 15 -20.84 -46.14 4.51
C GLY A 15 -20.15 -45.90 5.85
N ALA A 16 -20.93 -45.80 6.93
CA ALA A 16 -20.44 -45.63 8.28
C ALA A 16 -19.87 -46.96 8.80
N ASP A 17 -18.81 -46.90 9.61
CA ASP A 17 -18.59 -47.92 10.64
C ASP A 17 -17.86 -47.34 11.85
N ALA A 18 -18.49 -47.54 13.00
CA ALA A 18 -17.99 -47.24 14.33
C ALA A 18 -17.25 -48.46 14.89
N ARG A 19 -16.20 -48.25 15.70
CA ARG A 19 -15.78 -49.11 16.83
C ARG A 19 -14.57 -48.51 17.56
N THR A 20 -14.78 -48.11 18.80
CA THR A 20 -13.81 -48.09 19.92
C THR A 20 -13.81 -49.48 20.62
N PRO A 21 -13.01 -49.83 21.67
CA PRO A 21 -12.06 -49.04 22.49
C PRO A 21 -10.75 -49.77 22.97
N LEU A 22 -9.99 -49.07 23.85
CA LEU A 22 -9.19 -49.52 25.02
C LEU A 22 -7.66 -49.79 24.97
N SER A 23 -7.01 -49.21 26.00
CA SER A 23 -5.74 -49.54 26.69
C SER A 23 -4.43 -49.33 25.91
N GLY A 24 -3.38 -48.66 26.40
CA GLY A 24 -2.93 -48.39 27.76
C GLY A 24 -1.46 -48.84 27.86
N LEU A 25 -0.49 -47.92 27.98
CA LEU A 25 0.86 -48.26 28.44
C LEU A 25 1.61 -47.03 28.97
N VAL A 26 2.11 -47.24 30.18
CA VAL A 26 2.84 -46.37 31.10
C VAL A 26 4.34 -46.53 30.90
N SER A 27 5.11 -45.44 31.06
CA SER A 27 6.54 -45.34 31.45
C SER A 27 7.27 -44.31 30.59
N ALA A 28 8.22 -43.51 31.07
CA ALA A 28 8.73 -43.27 32.42
C ALA A 28 9.55 -41.96 32.36
N ARG A 29 9.51 -41.21 33.47
CA ARG A 29 10.42 -40.11 33.79
C ARG A 29 11.88 -40.61 33.87
N ARG A 30 12.81 -39.93 33.19
CA ARG A 30 14.22 -39.65 33.60
C ARG A 30 14.65 -38.45 32.75
N GLY A 31 15.37 -37.42 33.20
CA GLY A 31 16.16 -37.15 34.39
C GLY A 31 17.23 -36.14 33.94
N ARG A 32 17.25 -34.94 34.53
CA ARG A 32 18.36 -33.98 34.35
C ARG A 32 19.67 -34.59 34.87
N PRO A 33 20.82 -34.23 34.31
CA PRO A 33 22.05 -34.15 35.09
C PRO A 33 22.52 -32.69 35.23
N ARG A 34 22.93 -32.37 36.45
CA ARG A 34 23.55 -31.13 36.90
C ARG A 34 25.08 -31.36 36.92
N ALA A 35 25.82 -30.31 36.61
CA ALA A 35 27.27 -30.24 36.49
C ALA A 35 28.06 -30.54 37.78
N THR A 36 29.36 -30.82 37.61
CA THR A 36 30.45 -30.67 38.61
C THR A 36 31.76 -30.24 37.90
N PRO A 37 32.74 -29.63 38.63
CA PRO A 37 33.50 -28.44 38.17
C PRO A 37 35.04 -28.51 38.36
N LEU A 38 35.74 -27.38 38.12
CA LEU A 38 36.99 -26.82 38.74
C LEU A 38 38.00 -26.27 37.70
N PRO A 39 39.01 -25.42 38.05
CA PRO A 39 38.95 -24.13 38.78
C PRO A 39 39.87 -23.03 38.19
N GLY A 40 39.79 -21.79 38.69
CA GLY A 40 40.85 -20.76 38.56
C GLY A 40 40.37 -19.30 38.61
N ALA A 41 40.35 -18.71 39.81
CA ALA A 41 40.19 -17.26 40.07
C ALA A 41 41.51 -16.70 40.65
N PRO A 42 41.69 -15.36 40.72
CA PRO A 42 41.30 -14.61 41.95
C PRO A 42 40.58 -13.28 41.62
N THR A 43 39.35 -13.04 42.09
CA THR A 43 38.92 -12.36 43.35
C THR A 43 39.37 -10.92 43.55
N THR A 44 38.43 -9.95 43.50
CA THR A 44 37.97 -9.08 44.62
C THR A 44 36.93 -8.02 44.12
N PRO A 45 36.11 -7.40 45.01
CA PRO A 45 34.64 -7.41 44.84
C PRO A 45 33.91 -6.04 44.91
N GLY A 46 32.58 -6.09 44.71
CA GLY A 46 31.56 -5.16 45.26
C GLY A 46 30.96 -4.16 44.26
N SER A 47 29.82 -4.44 43.59
CA SER A 47 28.41 -4.20 44.02
C SER A 47 28.10 -2.69 44.16
N SER A 48 27.09 -2.06 43.53
CA SER A 48 25.73 -2.47 43.17
C SER A 48 25.07 -1.47 42.20
N HIS A 49 24.18 -1.98 41.34
CA HIS A 49 22.97 -1.35 40.77
C HIS A 49 23.06 0.01 40.02
N GLY A 50 22.84 -0.03 38.70
CA GLY A 50 22.53 1.16 37.90
C GLY A 50 21.79 0.79 36.61
N ILE A 51 20.47 0.96 36.60
CA ILE A 51 19.62 0.93 35.41
C ILE A 51 19.87 2.24 34.65
N VAL A 52 20.45 2.14 33.46
CA VAL A 52 20.66 3.29 32.57
C VAL A 52 19.47 3.40 31.62
N ARG A 53 18.64 4.44 31.82
CA ARG A 53 17.67 4.92 30.83
C ARG A 53 18.17 6.25 30.28
N TYR A 54 18.44 6.29 28.98
CA TYR A 54 18.63 7.53 28.23
C TYR A 54 17.31 7.89 27.54
N GLY A 55 16.84 9.11 27.78
CA GLY A 55 15.73 9.74 27.07
C GLY A 55 15.52 11.16 27.56
N LEU A 56 15.84 12.15 26.71
CA LEU A 56 15.26 13.49 26.74
C LEU A 56 13.76 13.41 26.39
N PRO A 57 12.89 14.29 26.90
CA PRO A 57 12.55 15.50 26.13
C PRO A 57 12.16 16.76 26.93
N GLU A 58 12.11 17.85 26.16
CA GLU A 58 11.51 19.16 26.40
C GLU A 58 10.05 19.10 26.88
N GLU A 59 9.64 20.04 27.76
CA GLU A 59 8.71 21.12 27.39
C GLU A 59 8.49 22.11 28.55
N GLU A 60 8.45 23.39 28.19
CA GLU A 60 7.95 24.52 28.97
C GLU A 60 6.40 24.53 29.01
N LEU A 61 5.86 25.41 29.86
CA LEU A 61 4.48 25.95 29.89
C LEU A 61 3.43 25.12 30.66
N TYR A 62 3.14 25.52 31.90
CA TYR A 62 1.93 26.30 32.23
C TYR A 62 2.03 26.77 33.69
N GLY A 63 1.76 28.06 33.90
CA GLY A 63 1.77 28.71 35.20
C GLY A 63 0.58 28.37 36.08
N ALA A 64 0.73 28.61 37.38
CA ALA A 64 -0.38 28.86 38.29
C ALA A 64 0.06 29.83 39.39
N ASP A 65 -0.74 30.87 39.52
CA ASP A 65 -0.69 32.00 40.43
C ASP A 65 -0.45 31.69 41.90
N ARG A 66 0.29 32.58 42.57
CA ARG A 66 0.09 32.89 44.00
C ARG A 66 0.29 34.39 44.29
N HIS A 67 -0.82 35.12 44.38
CA HIS A 67 -1.00 36.29 45.24
C HIS A 67 -1.81 35.82 46.47
N SER A 68 -1.81 36.39 47.68
CA SER A 68 -1.33 37.66 48.22
C SER A 68 -1.11 37.49 49.72
N GLY A 69 -0.33 38.39 50.33
CA GLY A 69 -0.24 38.50 51.79
C GLY A 69 0.59 39.70 52.21
N SER A 70 0.02 40.89 52.01
CA SER A 70 0.54 42.19 52.44
C SER A 70 0.92 42.20 53.93
N ARG A 71 2.08 42.78 54.28
CA ARG A 71 2.15 43.64 55.47
C ARG A 71 3.34 44.61 55.43
N THR A 72 2.94 45.86 55.59
CA THR A 72 3.65 47.11 55.83
C THR A 72 4.70 47.02 56.94
N VAL A 73 5.87 47.62 56.72
CA VAL A 73 6.87 47.92 57.75
C VAL A 73 6.60 49.32 58.29
N SER A 74 6.12 49.41 59.53
CA SER A 74 6.08 50.64 60.33
C SER A 74 7.09 50.56 61.46
N TYR A 75 7.83 51.64 61.71
CA TYR A 75 8.71 51.81 62.86
C TYR A 75 7.98 51.60 64.20
N ARG A 76 8.59 50.87 65.13
CA ARG A 76 8.46 51.14 66.57
C ARG A 76 9.64 50.59 67.37
N VAL A 77 10.04 51.43 68.31
CA VAL A 77 11.09 51.33 69.34
C VAL A 77 10.98 50.05 70.18
N PRO A 78 12.10 49.42 70.58
CA PRO A 78 12.12 48.49 71.70
C PRO A 78 12.31 49.27 73.01
N ASP A 79 11.26 49.28 73.83
CA ASP A 79 11.33 49.46 75.29
C ASP A 79 11.36 48.06 75.94
N ASP A 80 11.96 48.03 77.12
CA ASP A 80 12.45 46.89 77.91
C ASP A 80 11.40 45.87 78.39
N ASP A 81 11.82 44.64 78.72
CA ASP A 81 11.93 44.16 80.12
C ASP A 81 12.04 42.62 80.29
N GLU A 82 12.68 42.27 81.42
CA GLU A 82 12.76 41.01 82.18
C GLU A 82 13.92 40.04 81.87
N GLU A 83 15.03 40.11 82.63
CA GLU A 83 15.32 39.51 83.96
C GLU A 83 15.94 38.10 83.81
N SER A 84 17.16 37.82 84.27
CA SER A 84 17.62 37.66 85.66
C SER A 84 19.12 37.24 85.57
N ASP A 85 20.07 37.70 86.40
CA ASP A 85 20.32 37.23 87.77
C ASP A 85 21.33 38.14 88.51
N GLU A 86 20.98 38.38 89.77
CA GLU A 86 21.77 38.46 91.02
C GLU A 86 22.99 39.40 91.22
N GLU A 87 22.92 40.05 92.39
CA GLU A 87 23.79 41.03 93.03
C GLU A 87 25.14 40.47 93.52
N VAL A 88 26.17 41.33 93.68
CA VAL A 88 26.70 41.70 95.01
C VAL A 88 27.36 43.09 94.94
N GLN A 89 26.99 43.91 95.92
CA GLN A 89 27.35 45.31 96.15
C GLN A 89 28.82 45.54 96.55
N SER A 90 29.39 46.68 96.13
CA SER A 90 30.32 47.44 96.97
C SER A 90 30.24 48.94 96.64
N THR A 91 29.83 49.68 97.66
CA THR A 91 29.56 51.11 97.75
C THR A 91 30.78 52.01 97.52
N ALA A 92 30.63 53.12 96.78
CA ALA A 92 31.02 54.49 97.19
C ALA A 92 30.78 55.53 96.06
N ALA A 93 30.34 56.73 96.47
CA ALA A 93 29.77 57.82 95.68
C ALA A 93 30.81 58.73 94.96
N PRO A 94 30.38 59.72 94.14
CA PRO A 94 31.03 60.11 92.89
C PRO A 94 31.97 61.32 92.98
N LEU A 95 32.86 61.45 91.98
CA LEU A 95 33.45 62.72 91.60
C LEU A 95 33.41 62.89 90.08
N THR A 96 32.60 63.85 89.66
CA THR A 96 32.55 64.45 88.33
C THR A 96 33.91 65.08 88.00
N ALA A 97 34.59 64.57 86.97
CA ALA A 97 35.70 65.26 86.33
C ALA A 97 35.63 65.01 84.82
N LEU A 98 35.39 66.11 84.10
CA LEU A 98 35.45 66.27 82.65
C LEU A 98 36.65 65.52 82.03
N THR A 99 36.40 64.40 81.37
CA THR A 99 37.39 63.79 80.46
C THR A 99 37.18 64.37 79.06
N ARG A 100 38.20 65.08 78.57
CA ARG A 100 38.30 65.57 77.19
C ARG A 100 37.95 64.44 76.20
N PRO A 101 37.27 64.71 75.07
CA PRO A 101 37.16 63.72 74.00
C PRO A 101 38.59 63.30 73.62
N ASP A 102 38.83 62.00 73.67
CA ASP A 102 40.14 61.43 73.42
C ASP A 102 40.45 61.67 71.94
N ALA A 103 41.36 62.61 71.64
CA ALA A 103 41.65 63.05 70.27
C ALA A 103 41.98 61.89 69.30
N VAL A 104 42.42 60.77 69.87
CA VAL A 104 42.69 59.51 69.18
C VAL A 104 41.42 58.86 68.61
N GLU A 105 40.30 58.89 69.33
CA GLU A 105 39.03 58.31 68.88
C GLU A 105 38.37 59.13 67.78
N GLU A 106 38.45 60.47 67.87
CA GLU A 106 37.97 61.36 66.81
C GLU A 106 38.79 61.16 65.52
N GLN A 107 40.11 61.02 65.65
CA GLN A 107 40.99 60.76 64.52
C GLN A 107 40.75 59.37 63.90
N LYS A 108 40.46 58.35 64.71
CA LYS A 108 40.05 57.02 64.25
C LYS A 108 38.74 57.09 63.45
N ARG A 109 37.72 57.78 63.95
CA ARG A 109 36.44 57.95 63.24
C ARG A 109 36.59 58.69 61.92
N LEU A 110 37.44 59.72 61.87
CA LEU A 110 37.76 60.43 60.62
C LEU A 110 38.44 59.50 59.60
N LEU A 111 39.40 58.68 60.03
CA LEU A 111 40.06 57.69 59.18
C LEU A 111 39.07 56.62 58.67
N GLU A 112 38.18 56.13 59.52
CA GLU A 112 37.13 55.18 59.13
C GLU A 112 36.17 55.77 58.09
N GLN A 113 35.75 57.04 58.28
CA GLN A 113 34.93 57.75 57.30
C GLN A 113 35.65 57.95 55.97
N GLN A 114 36.93 58.34 56.00
CA GLN A 114 37.75 58.48 54.79
C GLN A 114 37.92 57.14 54.06
N LEU A 115 38.15 56.05 54.80
CA LEU A 115 38.24 54.71 54.22
C LEU A 115 36.92 54.29 53.58
N LEU A 116 35.80 54.53 54.24
CA LEU A 116 34.47 54.17 53.74
C LEU A 116 34.13 54.91 52.44
N VAL A 117 34.37 56.23 52.39
CA VAL A 117 34.22 57.03 51.17
C VAL A 117 35.14 56.54 50.05
N SER A 118 36.37 56.15 50.36
CA SER A 118 37.30 55.60 49.37
C SER A 118 36.84 54.25 48.80
N LEU A 119 36.25 53.39 49.65
CA LEU A 119 35.70 52.10 49.25
C LEU A 119 34.44 52.27 48.40
N GLU A 120 33.56 53.20 48.76
CA GLU A 120 32.37 53.55 47.97
C GLU A 120 32.77 54.09 46.59
N ALA A 121 33.78 54.97 46.53
CA ALA A 121 34.30 55.48 45.26
C ALA A 121 34.90 54.37 44.39
N LEU A 122 35.64 53.42 44.98
CA LEU A 122 36.17 52.25 44.28
C LEU A 122 35.04 51.33 43.78
N GLN A 123 34.01 51.11 44.60
CA GLN A 123 32.85 50.31 44.22
C GLN A 123 32.09 50.96 43.06
N HIS A 124 31.83 52.26 43.13
CA HIS A 124 31.15 53.00 42.07
C HIS A 124 31.97 53.00 40.77
N ASN A 125 33.28 53.19 40.84
CA ASN A 125 34.16 53.15 39.67
C ASN A 125 34.17 51.75 39.03
N LYS A 126 34.24 50.69 39.85
CA LYS A 126 34.04 49.32 39.36
C LYS A 126 32.67 49.20 38.71
N GLN A 127 31.56 49.49 39.39
CA GLN A 127 30.22 49.38 38.81
C GLN A 127 30.07 50.10 37.47
N ALA A 128 30.58 51.34 37.35
CA ALA A 128 30.61 52.09 36.10
C ALA A 128 31.40 51.37 34.99
N SER A 129 32.58 50.82 35.30
CA SER A 129 33.38 50.06 34.34
C SER A 129 32.68 48.78 33.85
N TRP A 130 31.92 48.11 34.73
CA TRP A 130 31.15 46.91 34.37
C TRP A 130 29.94 47.27 33.52
N GLN A 131 29.24 48.36 33.82
CA GLN A 131 28.13 48.88 33.00
C GLN A 131 28.60 49.24 31.59
N LEU A 132 29.78 49.87 31.48
CA LEU A 132 30.34 50.25 30.18
C LEU A 132 30.70 49.02 29.33
N ARG A 133 31.29 47.99 29.95
CA ARG A 133 31.58 46.70 29.29
C ARG A 133 30.30 45.97 28.88
N LEU A 134 29.26 46.00 29.70
CA LEU A 134 27.98 45.38 29.39
C LEU A 134 27.35 46.05 28.15
N ALA A 135 27.32 47.38 28.12
CA ALA A 135 26.81 48.14 26.98
C ALA A 135 27.60 47.86 25.67
N GLU A 136 28.92 47.71 25.77
CA GLU A 136 29.77 47.34 24.63
C GLU A 136 29.41 45.95 24.09
N VAL A 137 29.26 44.95 24.98
CA VAL A 137 28.88 43.59 24.58
C VAL A 137 27.47 43.56 23.98
N GLU A 138 26.52 44.31 24.54
CA GLU A 138 25.16 44.43 23.99
C GLU A 138 25.18 45.05 22.58
N GLN A 139 25.98 46.09 22.36
CA GLN A 139 26.13 46.70 21.04
C GLN A 139 26.77 45.71 20.03
N GLN A 140 27.81 44.98 20.46
CA GLN A 140 28.43 43.94 19.61
C GLN A 140 27.43 42.82 19.28
N LEU A 141 26.58 42.42 20.21
CA LEU A 141 25.55 41.41 19.96
C LEU A 141 24.49 41.93 18.99
N ALA A 142 24.02 43.17 19.18
CA ALA A 142 23.04 43.80 18.31
C ALA A 142 23.55 43.93 16.86
N THR A 143 24.81 44.32 16.67
CA THR A 143 25.42 44.38 15.32
C THR A 143 25.50 43.00 14.67
N LYS A 144 25.93 41.96 15.40
CA LYS A 144 25.95 40.58 14.88
C LYS A 144 24.54 40.09 14.53
N LEU A 145 23.56 40.37 15.36
CA LEU A 145 22.17 40.01 15.12
C LEU A 145 21.65 40.67 13.84
N ASN A 146 21.91 41.96 13.63
CA ASN A 146 21.50 42.68 12.42
C ASN A 146 22.14 42.10 11.15
N VAL A 147 23.39 41.66 11.20
CA VAL A 147 24.05 40.98 10.07
C VAL A 147 23.38 39.64 9.76
N VAL A 148 23.04 38.87 10.79
CA VAL A 148 22.33 37.59 10.61
C VAL A 148 20.93 37.82 10.04
N THR A 149 20.17 38.76 10.59
CA THR A 149 18.82 39.10 10.14
C THR A 149 18.81 39.58 8.69
N SER A 150 19.74 40.46 8.32
CA SER A 150 19.86 40.93 6.93
C SER A 150 20.30 39.83 5.97
N SER A 151 21.17 38.91 6.38
CA SER A 151 21.53 37.73 5.58
C SER A 151 20.34 36.77 5.41
N ALA A 152 19.54 36.56 6.46
CA ALA A 152 18.35 35.72 6.41
C ALA A 152 17.30 36.29 5.45
N LEU A 153 17.06 37.60 5.50
CA LEU A 153 16.12 38.28 4.60
C LEU A 153 16.57 38.16 3.12
N ARG A 154 17.85 38.37 2.83
CA ARG A 154 18.40 38.20 1.47
C ARG A 154 18.19 36.78 0.95
N LYS A 155 18.46 35.76 1.77
CA LYS A 155 18.22 34.36 1.38
C LYS A 155 16.74 34.07 1.15
N GLN A 156 15.85 34.69 1.91
CA GLN A 156 14.40 34.55 1.72
C GLN A 156 13.96 35.16 0.37
N ASP A 157 14.46 36.35 0.03
CA ASP A 157 14.19 36.98 -1.26
C ASP A 157 14.74 36.15 -2.43
N ASP A 158 15.96 35.60 -2.30
CA ASP A 158 16.57 34.75 -3.32
C ASP A 158 15.78 33.46 -3.53
N LEU A 159 15.30 32.82 -2.46
CA LEU A 159 14.41 31.65 -2.54
C LEU A 159 13.09 32.00 -3.22
N GLN A 160 12.47 33.13 -2.87
CA GLN A 160 11.22 33.58 -3.52
C GLN A 160 11.40 33.83 -5.02
N ARG A 161 12.54 34.40 -5.44
CA ARG A 161 12.87 34.58 -6.85
C ARG A 161 13.06 33.24 -7.56
N ALA A 162 13.80 32.31 -6.95
CA ALA A 162 14.01 30.97 -7.49
C ALA A 162 12.68 30.21 -7.65
N ASP A 163 11.77 30.29 -6.68
CA ASP A 163 10.44 29.68 -6.76
C ASP A 163 9.59 30.30 -7.89
N GLN A 164 9.64 31.62 -8.05
CA GLN A 164 8.94 32.30 -9.16
C GLN A 164 9.50 31.89 -10.53
N GLU A 165 10.82 31.76 -10.66
CA GLU A 165 11.46 31.29 -11.89
C GLU A 165 11.10 29.83 -12.19
N ALA A 166 11.13 28.96 -11.18
CA ALA A 166 10.71 27.57 -11.32
C ALA A 166 9.24 27.44 -11.77
N LEU A 167 8.35 28.27 -11.20
CA LEU A 167 6.95 28.31 -11.61
C LEU A 167 6.79 28.76 -13.07
N ARG A 168 7.52 29.81 -13.48
CA ARG A 168 7.51 30.29 -14.88
C ARG A 168 8.01 29.22 -15.84
N GLN A 169 9.11 28.52 -15.50
CA GLN A 169 9.63 27.42 -16.31
C GLN A 169 8.63 26.26 -16.39
N GLN A 170 7.94 25.95 -15.29
CA GLN A 170 6.90 24.91 -15.30
C GLN A 170 5.72 25.29 -16.19
N GLN A 171 5.29 26.57 -16.15
CA GLN A 171 4.21 27.08 -17.00
C GLN A 171 4.61 27.04 -18.49
N GLN A 172 5.84 27.44 -18.81
CA GLN A 172 6.37 27.35 -20.18
C GLN A 172 6.41 25.91 -20.70
N ARG A 173 6.96 24.97 -19.91
CA ARG A 173 6.97 23.54 -20.29
C ARG A 173 5.56 22.98 -20.48
N ARG A 174 4.60 23.37 -19.63
CA ARG A 174 3.19 22.95 -19.80
C ARG A 174 2.60 23.50 -21.09
N ALA A 175 2.86 24.76 -21.44
CA ALA A 175 2.40 25.36 -22.68
C ALA A 175 3.03 24.67 -23.91
N GLU A 176 4.34 24.40 -23.88
CA GLU A 176 5.04 23.68 -24.96
C GLU A 176 4.49 22.27 -25.18
N VAL A 177 4.27 21.51 -24.09
CA VAL A 177 3.66 20.17 -24.18
C VAL A 177 2.25 20.25 -24.73
N LEU A 178 1.45 21.23 -24.28
CA LEU A 178 0.07 21.40 -24.76
C LEU A 178 0.05 21.77 -26.25
N GLU A 179 0.95 22.62 -26.72
CA GLU A 179 1.10 22.92 -28.15
C GLU A 179 1.54 21.68 -28.94
N ALA A 180 2.49 20.89 -28.42
CA ALA A 180 2.94 19.67 -29.06
C ALA A 180 1.80 18.66 -29.23
N VAL A 181 0.99 18.45 -28.18
CA VAL A 181 -0.20 17.59 -28.21
C VAL A 181 -1.25 18.12 -29.20
N GLN A 182 -1.48 19.44 -29.24
CA GLN A 182 -2.39 20.02 -30.22
C GLN A 182 -1.89 19.81 -31.66
N ARG A 183 -0.59 19.89 -31.90
CA ARG A 183 0.00 19.62 -33.23
C ARG A 183 -0.17 18.15 -33.61
N THR A 184 0.11 17.20 -32.71
CA THR A 184 -0.07 15.76 -33.00
C THR A 184 -1.53 15.43 -33.28
N HIS A 185 -2.46 15.92 -32.46
CA HIS A 185 -3.89 15.72 -32.69
C HIS A 185 -4.35 16.29 -34.04
N ARG A 186 -3.86 17.48 -34.45
CA ARG A 186 -4.18 18.05 -35.77
C ARG A 186 -3.64 17.19 -36.91
N THR A 187 -2.42 16.67 -36.79
CA THR A 187 -1.84 15.79 -37.80
C THR A 187 -2.56 14.44 -37.87
N GLU A 188 -2.91 13.85 -36.73
CA GLU A 188 -3.64 12.59 -36.65
C GLU A 188 -5.06 12.75 -37.20
N ALA A 189 -5.77 13.83 -36.85
CA ALA A 189 -7.08 14.13 -37.41
C ALA A 189 -7.02 14.29 -38.94
N SER A 190 -6.01 14.99 -39.47
CA SER A 190 -5.83 15.12 -40.92
C SER A 190 -5.55 13.76 -41.60
N LEU A 191 -4.73 12.90 -40.99
CA LEU A 191 -4.47 11.55 -41.49
C LEU A 191 -5.73 10.67 -41.46
N GLN A 192 -6.52 10.76 -40.38
CA GLN A 192 -7.79 10.05 -40.25
C GLN A 192 -8.80 10.50 -41.32
N GLU A 193 -8.94 11.82 -41.55
CA GLU A 193 -9.79 12.34 -42.61
C GLU A 193 -9.36 11.85 -44.00
N GLN A 194 -8.05 11.80 -44.27
CA GLN A 194 -7.53 11.25 -45.53
C GLN A 194 -7.81 9.75 -45.66
N GLN A 195 -7.68 8.97 -44.58
CA GLN A 195 -8.01 7.54 -44.58
C GLN A 195 -9.50 7.30 -44.80
N ILE A 196 -10.37 8.06 -44.13
CA ILE A 196 -11.83 7.97 -44.31
C ILE A 196 -12.20 8.29 -45.75
N LYS A 197 -11.63 9.36 -46.35
CA LYS A 197 -11.88 9.70 -47.76
C LYS A 197 -11.49 8.56 -48.71
N ARG A 198 -10.29 7.96 -48.54
CA ARG A 198 -9.87 6.81 -49.34
C ARG A 198 -10.79 5.61 -49.19
N LEU A 199 -11.24 5.31 -47.96
CA LEU A 199 -12.17 4.20 -47.72
C LEU A 199 -13.55 4.44 -48.33
N VAL A 200 -14.04 5.69 -48.31
CA VAL A 200 -15.30 6.08 -48.96
C VAL A 200 -15.18 5.94 -50.48
N GLU A 201 -14.10 6.44 -51.08
CA GLU A 201 -13.82 6.31 -52.51
C GLU A 201 -13.73 4.84 -52.95
N GLN A 202 -13.01 4.00 -52.19
CA GLN A 202 -12.93 2.56 -52.46
C GLN A 202 -14.30 1.87 -52.41
N ARG A 203 -15.13 2.19 -51.41
CA ARG A 203 -16.49 1.63 -51.30
C ARG A 203 -17.41 2.11 -52.43
N GLU A 204 -17.27 3.35 -52.88
CA GLU A 204 -18.03 3.85 -54.03
C GLU A 204 -17.60 3.18 -55.34
N GLU A 205 -16.30 2.96 -55.55
CA GLU A 205 -15.80 2.22 -56.71
C GLU A 205 -16.25 0.76 -56.72
N GLU A 206 -16.20 0.07 -55.57
CA GLU A 206 -16.69 -1.30 -55.42
C GLU A 206 -18.20 -1.38 -55.72
N ARG A 207 -18.99 -0.44 -55.20
CA ARG A 207 -20.42 -0.34 -55.53
C ARG A 207 -20.65 -0.14 -57.02
N ARG A 208 -19.89 0.74 -57.67
CA ARG A 208 -20.01 0.97 -59.13
C ARG A 208 -19.67 -0.29 -59.93
N LYS A 209 -18.62 -1.02 -59.55
CA LYS A 209 -18.22 -2.29 -60.19
C LYS A 209 -19.26 -3.38 -59.99
N GLU A 210 -19.85 -3.48 -58.79
CA GLU A 210 -20.91 -4.45 -58.50
C GLU A 210 -22.21 -4.12 -59.24
N GLU A 211 -22.60 -2.84 -59.29
CA GLU A 211 -23.76 -2.38 -60.09
C GLU A 211 -23.56 -2.65 -61.59
N GLU A 212 -22.34 -2.46 -62.11
CA GLU A 212 -21.99 -2.78 -63.51
C GLU A 212 -22.01 -4.30 -63.77
N ARG A 213 -21.45 -5.09 -62.86
CA ARG A 213 -21.47 -6.56 -62.94
C ARG A 213 -22.90 -7.10 -62.93
N GLN A 214 -23.74 -6.60 -62.03
CA GLN A 214 -25.16 -6.99 -61.95
C GLN A 214 -25.93 -6.63 -63.22
N ARG A 215 -25.64 -5.49 -63.86
CA ARG A 215 -26.23 -5.12 -65.15
C ARG A 215 -25.81 -6.09 -66.26
N ARG A 216 -24.52 -6.42 -66.34
CA ARG A 216 -24.00 -7.38 -67.34
C ARG A 216 -24.60 -8.78 -67.14
N GLU A 217 -24.63 -9.28 -65.91
CA GLU A 217 -25.24 -10.58 -65.59
C GLU A 217 -26.76 -10.59 -65.89
N ALA A 218 -27.47 -9.49 -65.64
CA ALA A 218 -28.89 -9.38 -65.98
C ALA A 218 -29.14 -9.33 -67.50
N GLU A 219 -28.26 -8.67 -68.26
CA GLU A 219 -28.32 -8.63 -69.73
C GLU A 219 -28.00 -10.00 -70.34
N GLU A 220 -26.97 -10.68 -69.85
CA GLU A 220 -26.62 -12.05 -70.26
C GLU A 220 -27.76 -13.03 -69.93
N ARG A 221 -28.37 -12.95 -68.74
CA ARG A 221 -29.54 -13.77 -68.38
C ARG A 221 -30.74 -13.50 -69.28
N ARG A 222 -30.98 -12.24 -69.69
CA ARG A 222 -32.06 -11.90 -70.63
C ARG A 222 -31.78 -12.46 -72.02
N ALA A 223 -30.56 -12.29 -72.53
CA ALA A 223 -30.15 -12.83 -73.83
C ALA A 223 -30.18 -14.37 -73.84
N GLN A 224 -29.78 -15.01 -72.75
CA GLN A 224 -29.84 -16.47 -72.62
C GLN A 224 -31.29 -16.96 -72.51
N ALA A 225 -32.15 -16.28 -71.74
CA ALA A 225 -33.58 -16.60 -71.70
C ALA A 225 -34.28 -16.41 -73.07
N GLU A 226 -33.89 -15.40 -73.84
CA GLU A 226 -34.41 -15.19 -75.20
C GLU A 226 -33.93 -16.26 -76.18
N ARG A 227 -32.66 -16.68 -76.09
CA ARG A 227 -32.11 -17.80 -76.87
C ARG A 227 -32.78 -19.13 -76.50
N GLU A 228 -32.94 -19.41 -75.20
CA GLU A 228 -33.65 -20.60 -74.72
C GLU A 228 -35.14 -20.57 -75.12
N ALA A 229 -35.80 -19.41 -75.11
CA ALA A 229 -37.18 -19.29 -75.58
C ALA A 229 -37.28 -19.50 -77.11
N ALA A 230 -36.33 -18.99 -77.89
CA ALA A 230 -36.27 -19.21 -79.33
C ALA A 230 -35.96 -20.69 -79.68
N GLU A 231 -35.04 -21.32 -78.94
CA GLU A 231 -34.77 -22.75 -79.07
C GLU A 231 -35.97 -23.60 -78.62
N ARG A 232 -36.63 -23.28 -77.51
CA ARG A 232 -37.86 -23.97 -77.10
C ARG A 232 -38.99 -23.77 -78.10
N ALA A 233 -39.13 -22.60 -78.73
CA ALA A 233 -40.12 -22.37 -79.78
C ALA A 233 -39.80 -23.18 -81.06
N ARG A 234 -38.51 -23.32 -81.40
CA ARG A 234 -38.07 -24.15 -82.52
C ARG A 234 -38.24 -25.64 -82.21
N GLN A 235 -37.86 -26.08 -81.00
CA GLN A 235 -38.07 -27.44 -80.51
C GLN A 235 -39.55 -27.75 -80.35
N GLN A 236 -40.43 -26.82 -79.99
CA GLN A 236 -41.87 -27.04 -79.96
C GLN A 236 -42.44 -27.21 -81.37
N ARG A 237 -41.95 -26.47 -82.38
CA ARG A 237 -42.34 -26.70 -83.78
C ARG A 237 -41.83 -28.05 -84.29
N GLU A 238 -40.57 -28.39 -84.02
CA GLU A 238 -39.97 -29.68 -84.38
C GLU A 238 -40.60 -30.84 -83.59
N ALA A 239 -41.00 -30.63 -82.33
CA ALA A 239 -41.69 -31.60 -81.49
C ALA A 239 -43.17 -31.74 -81.83
N GLU A 240 -43.89 -30.70 -82.29
CA GLU A 240 -45.24 -30.88 -82.83
C GLU A 240 -45.20 -31.65 -84.16
N GLU A 241 -44.16 -31.46 -84.98
CA GLU A 241 -43.93 -32.24 -86.21
C GLU A 241 -43.49 -33.69 -85.90
N ALA A 242 -42.63 -33.87 -84.89
CA ALA A 242 -42.18 -35.17 -84.42
C ALA A 242 -43.25 -35.90 -83.59
N GLU A 243 -44.11 -35.24 -82.81
CA GLU A 243 -45.22 -35.84 -82.05
C GLU A 243 -46.32 -36.34 -82.98
N ARG A 244 -46.53 -35.68 -84.13
CA ARG A 244 -47.35 -36.25 -85.22
C ARG A 244 -46.70 -37.49 -85.85
N ALA A 245 -45.36 -37.59 -85.85
CA ALA A 245 -44.62 -38.74 -86.36
C ALA A 245 -44.35 -39.85 -85.30
N HIS A 246 -44.44 -39.53 -84.01
CA HIS A 246 -44.13 -40.38 -82.85
C HIS A 246 -45.40 -40.96 -82.21
N LYS A 247 -46.55 -40.26 -82.28
CA LYS A 247 -47.87 -40.87 -82.06
C LYS A 247 -48.19 -41.98 -83.07
N ALA A 248 -47.42 -42.09 -84.16
CA ALA A 248 -47.48 -43.20 -85.12
C ALA A 248 -46.43 -44.31 -84.84
N LYS A 249 -45.53 -44.15 -83.87
CA LYS A 249 -44.41 -45.08 -83.58
C LYS A 249 -44.27 -45.49 -82.11
N GLU A 250 -45.05 -44.92 -81.20
CA GLU A 250 -45.03 -45.25 -79.76
C GLU A 250 -46.21 -46.10 -79.28
N GLU A 251 -46.98 -46.71 -80.19
CA GLU A 251 -47.74 -47.93 -79.83
C GLU A 251 -46.82 -49.17 -79.70
N THR A 252 -45.50 -49.04 -79.96
CA THR A 252 -44.59 -50.19 -80.06
C THR A 252 -43.40 -50.21 -79.11
N GLU A 253 -43.39 -49.42 -78.03
CA GLU A 253 -42.32 -49.58 -77.03
C GLU A 253 -42.73 -49.27 -75.58
N ALA A 254 -44.02 -49.41 -75.28
CA ALA A 254 -44.44 -49.80 -73.94
C ALA A 254 -43.96 -51.24 -73.70
N GLN A 255 -42.75 -51.41 -73.16
CA GLN A 255 -42.31 -52.49 -72.27
C GLN A 255 -40.79 -52.69 -72.35
N ARG A 256 -40.01 -51.80 -71.74
CA ARG A 256 -38.71 -52.22 -71.22
C ARG A 256 -38.24 -51.39 -70.03
N LYS A 257 -38.57 -51.93 -68.84
CA LYS A 257 -37.70 -52.06 -67.66
C LYS A 257 -37.24 -50.72 -67.05
N GLN A 258 -37.68 -50.29 -65.87
CA GLN A 258 -37.89 -51.02 -64.60
C GLN A 258 -36.83 -52.10 -64.34
N ALA A 259 -35.66 -51.62 -63.93
CA ALA A 259 -34.59 -52.29 -63.18
C ALA A 259 -33.43 -51.28 -63.22
N GLU A 260 -32.87 -50.73 -62.15
CA GLU A 260 -32.62 -51.31 -60.84
C GLU A 260 -32.48 -50.18 -59.84
N ALA A 261 -33.14 -50.38 -58.72
CA ALA A 261 -32.90 -49.65 -57.50
C ALA A 261 -31.73 -50.32 -56.76
N GLN A 262 -30.98 -49.47 -56.07
CA GLN A 262 -30.35 -49.72 -54.77
C GLN A 262 -29.00 -50.42 -54.69
N ALA A 263 -28.27 -49.88 -53.71
CA ALA A 263 -27.28 -50.48 -52.82
C ALA A 263 -25.88 -49.91 -53.07
N GLU A 264 -25.13 -49.44 -52.08
CA GLU A 264 -25.27 -49.43 -50.63
C GLU A 264 -24.12 -48.53 -50.13
N ALA A 265 -24.28 -47.78 -49.04
CA ALA A 265 -23.63 -48.05 -47.74
C ALA A 265 -22.11 -48.35 -47.82
N GLN A 266 -21.21 -47.84 -47.00
CA GLN A 266 -21.20 -47.15 -45.71
C GLN A 266 -19.71 -47.01 -45.34
N LYS A 267 -19.42 -46.19 -44.31
CA LYS A 267 -18.35 -46.31 -43.26
C LYS A 267 -17.72 -44.91 -43.01
N ALA A 268 -17.87 -44.25 -41.87
CA ALA A 268 -17.52 -44.60 -40.47
C ALA A 268 -16.04 -45.00 -40.34
N GLU A 269 -15.22 -44.61 -39.38
CA GLU A 269 -15.24 -43.72 -38.22
C GLU A 269 -13.85 -43.96 -37.59
N ALA A 270 -13.15 -42.94 -37.10
CA ALA A 270 -12.18 -43.05 -35.99
C ALA A 270 -11.55 -41.67 -35.72
N ASP A 271 -11.71 -41.13 -34.51
CA ASP A 271 -10.64 -41.25 -33.51
C ASP A 271 -10.99 -40.58 -32.17
N LYS A 272 -10.60 -41.24 -31.09
CA LYS A 272 -10.77 -40.79 -29.70
C LYS A 272 -9.43 -40.79 -28.95
N LYS A 273 -9.18 -39.65 -28.31
CA LYS A 273 -8.65 -39.44 -26.94
C LYS A 273 -7.28 -39.99 -26.55
N SER A 274 -6.40 -39.07 -26.17
CA SER A 274 -5.31 -39.27 -25.21
C SER A 274 -5.71 -38.80 -23.80
N LYS A 275 -5.13 -39.48 -22.79
CA LYS A 275 -5.42 -39.39 -21.35
C LYS A 275 -4.42 -38.50 -20.59
N GLU A 276 -4.90 -38.02 -19.45
CA GLU A 276 -4.15 -37.44 -18.33
C GLU A 276 -3.22 -38.45 -17.64
N ALA A 277 -2.09 -37.95 -17.10
CA ALA A 277 -1.57 -38.32 -15.78
C ALA A 277 -0.46 -37.37 -15.33
N ALA A 278 -0.58 -36.79 -14.12
CA ALA A 278 0.57 -36.55 -13.24
C ALA A 278 0.10 -36.43 -11.78
N LYS A 279 0.56 -37.36 -10.95
CA LYS A 279 0.45 -37.34 -9.48
C LYS A 279 1.68 -36.68 -8.87
N ALA A 280 1.47 -36.15 -7.66
CA ALA A 280 2.36 -35.36 -6.84
C ALA A 280 3.74 -35.95 -6.54
N SER A 281 4.77 -35.10 -6.60
CA SER A 281 6.01 -35.19 -5.84
C SER A 281 6.21 -33.88 -5.05
N LYS A 282 6.69 -33.99 -3.81
CA LYS A 282 7.12 -32.85 -2.98
C LYS A 282 8.53 -32.42 -3.40
N ASP A 283 8.64 -31.82 -4.59
CA ASP A 283 9.84 -31.09 -4.98
C ASP A 283 9.43 -29.67 -5.39
N VAL A 284 10.14 -28.68 -4.85
CA VAL A 284 9.96 -27.27 -5.19
C VAL A 284 10.15 -27.13 -6.69
N HIS A 285 9.14 -26.63 -7.42
CA HIS A 285 9.21 -26.45 -8.87
C HIS A 285 10.52 -25.72 -9.25
N PRO A 286 11.32 -26.18 -10.21
CA PRO A 286 12.67 -25.65 -10.46
C PRO A 286 12.70 -24.16 -10.81
N CYS A 287 11.59 -23.61 -11.31
CA CYS A 287 11.42 -22.18 -11.59
C CYS A 287 10.88 -21.34 -10.42
N LEU A 288 10.47 -21.95 -9.31
CA LEU A 288 9.96 -21.25 -8.14
C LEU A 288 11.12 -20.67 -7.33
N ARG A 289 11.00 -19.40 -6.93
CA ARG A 289 11.91 -18.71 -6.02
C ARG A 289 11.12 -18.23 -4.81
N VAL A 290 11.49 -18.74 -3.65
CA VAL A 290 10.92 -18.35 -2.36
C VAL A 290 11.86 -18.78 -1.24
N SER A 291 12.05 -17.94 -0.23
CA SER A 291 12.80 -18.35 0.95
C SER A 291 12.01 -19.41 1.76
N PRO A 292 12.63 -20.45 2.33
CA PRO A 292 11.94 -21.47 3.11
C PRO A 292 11.09 -20.87 4.25
N ALA A 293 11.65 -19.89 4.97
CA ALA A 293 10.95 -19.22 6.06
C ALA A 293 9.72 -18.41 5.61
N ALA A 294 9.74 -17.84 4.40
CA ALA A 294 8.55 -17.17 3.86
C ALA A 294 7.49 -18.18 3.40
N ALA A 295 7.92 -19.31 2.83
CA ALA A 295 7.01 -20.37 2.40
C ALA A 295 6.27 -20.99 3.59
N THR A 296 6.95 -21.22 4.71
CA THR A 296 6.31 -21.75 5.94
C THR A 296 5.30 -20.76 6.52
N GLN A 297 5.69 -19.49 6.69
CA GLN A 297 4.80 -18.44 7.20
C GLN A 297 3.56 -18.27 6.32
N ALA A 298 3.73 -18.28 5.00
CA ALA A 298 2.60 -18.17 4.07
C ALA A 298 1.70 -19.42 4.11
N ALA A 299 2.26 -20.62 4.28
CA ALA A 299 1.49 -21.84 4.41
C ALA A 299 0.65 -21.88 5.69
N GLU A 300 1.20 -21.42 6.82
CA GLU A 300 0.48 -21.30 8.10
C GLU A 300 -0.71 -20.34 7.98
N LEU A 301 -0.48 -19.15 7.41
CA LEU A 301 -1.54 -18.17 7.16
C LEU A 301 -2.59 -18.69 6.16
N ALA A 302 -2.17 -19.40 5.11
CA ALA A 302 -3.08 -20.01 4.16
C ALA A 302 -3.95 -21.11 4.79
N ALA A 303 -3.39 -21.91 5.69
CA ALA A 303 -4.14 -22.92 6.44
C ALA A 303 -5.19 -22.27 7.37
N SER A 304 -4.82 -21.19 8.07
CA SER A 304 -5.74 -20.40 8.89
C SER A 304 -6.88 -19.79 8.05
N LEU A 305 -6.56 -19.26 6.87
CA LEU A 305 -7.56 -18.71 5.96
C LEU A 305 -8.52 -19.80 5.45
N ALA A 306 -8.00 -20.98 5.11
CA ALA A 306 -8.81 -22.10 4.66
C ALA A 306 -9.78 -22.58 5.75
N ALA A 307 -9.32 -22.67 7.00
CA ALA A 307 -10.17 -23.00 8.14
C ALA A 307 -11.28 -21.96 8.34
N LEU A 308 -10.96 -20.67 8.24
CA LEU A 308 -11.93 -19.59 8.34
C LEU A 308 -12.97 -19.65 7.21
N GLN A 309 -12.53 -19.89 5.98
CA GLN A 309 -13.42 -20.06 4.82
C GLN A 309 -14.34 -21.28 4.99
N ALA A 310 -13.82 -22.41 5.48
CA ALA A 310 -14.62 -23.60 5.76
C ALA A 310 -15.71 -23.33 6.82
N SER A 311 -15.40 -22.54 7.85
CA SER A 311 -16.39 -22.17 8.87
C SER A 311 -17.56 -21.33 8.33
N VAL A 312 -17.34 -20.63 7.21
CA VAL A 312 -18.31 -19.72 6.59
C VAL A 312 -19.13 -20.41 5.50
N GLN A 313 -18.66 -21.53 4.93
CA GLN A 313 -19.36 -22.26 3.86
C GLN A 313 -20.84 -22.57 4.18
N PRO A 314 -21.20 -23.06 5.39
CA PRO A 314 -22.61 -23.32 5.69
C PRO A 314 -23.53 -22.10 5.56
N LEU A 315 -23.02 -20.89 5.83
CA LEU A 315 -23.78 -19.64 5.65
C LEU A 315 -23.92 -19.25 4.19
N LEU A 316 -22.96 -19.65 3.34
CA LEU A 316 -22.96 -19.36 1.91
C LEU A 316 -23.94 -20.25 1.16
N ASP A 317 -24.00 -21.53 1.54
CA ASP A 317 -24.87 -22.55 0.95
C ASP A 317 -26.34 -22.38 1.36
N ASP A 318 -26.59 -21.82 2.55
CA ASP A 318 -27.95 -21.51 3.01
C ASP A 318 -28.51 -20.23 2.35
N GLU A 319 -29.56 -20.40 1.54
CA GLU A 319 -30.30 -19.31 0.89
C GLU A 319 -31.08 -18.45 1.91
N ALA A 320 -31.49 -18.99 3.06
CA ALA A 320 -32.17 -18.19 4.10
C ALA A 320 -31.23 -17.12 4.69
N CYS A 321 -29.94 -17.45 4.79
CA CYS A 321 -28.90 -16.54 5.29
C CYS A 321 -28.55 -15.40 4.30
N LYS A 322 -29.00 -15.47 3.04
CA LYS A 322 -28.62 -14.54 1.96
C LYS A 322 -28.98 -13.08 2.25
N LYS A 323 -30.13 -12.82 2.87
CA LYS A 323 -30.55 -11.46 3.24
C LYS A 323 -29.58 -10.83 4.24
N GLN A 324 -29.31 -11.55 5.33
CA GLN A 324 -28.39 -11.08 6.38
C GLN A 324 -26.95 -10.93 5.85
N ARG A 325 -26.48 -11.87 5.00
CA ARG A 325 -25.19 -11.75 4.31
C ARG A 325 -25.08 -10.46 3.50
N ARG A 326 -26.09 -10.17 2.66
CA ARG A 326 -26.15 -8.92 1.86
C ARG A 326 -26.17 -7.67 2.74
N ASP A 327 -26.88 -7.70 3.86
CA ASP A 327 -26.96 -6.54 4.77
C ASP A 327 -25.61 -6.27 5.44
N ILE A 328 -24.92 -7.31 5.91
CA ILE A 328 -23.54 -7.20 6.45
C ILE A 328 -22.60 -6.68 5.37
N GLU A 329 -22.64 -7.28 4.17
CA GLU A 329 -21.77 -6.88 3.06
C GLU A 329 -21.97 -5.42 2.67
N LYS A 330 -23.23 -4.96 2.56
CA LYS A 330 -23.54 -3.56 2.23
C LYS A 330 -22.96 -2.61 3.28
N LYS A 331 -23.20 -2.87 4.56
CA LYS A 331 -22.70 -1.98 5.63
C LYS A 331 -21.17 -1.95 5.65
N LEU A 332 -20.50 -3.10 5.54
CA LEU A 332 -19.03 -3.17 5.47
C LEU A 332 -18.49 -2.43 4.24
N THR A 333 -19.14 -2.58 3.09
CA THR A 333 -18.76 -1.88 1.85
C THR A 333 -18.80 -0.37 2.07
N VAL A 334 -19.87 0.14 2.66
CA VAL A 334 -20.02 1.58 2.97
C VAL A 334 -18.92 2.05 3.93
N HIS A 335 -18.65 1.32 5.02
CA HIS A 335 -17.61 1.72 5.96
C HIS A 335 -16.22 1.76 5.31
N VAL A 336 -15.88 0.80 4.45
CA VAL A 336 -14.59 0.77 3.74
C VAL A 336 -14.49 1.91 2.72
N GLN A 337 -15.54 2.16 1.93
CA GLN A 337 -15.54 3.24 0.94
C GLN A 337 -15.49 4.64 1.57
N GLN A 338 -16.00 4.79 2.79
CA GLN A 338 -16.00 6.06 3.52
C GLN A 338 -14.73 6.29 4.35
N VAL A 339 -13.74 5.39 4.30
CA VAL A 339 -12.45 5.63 4.93
C VAL A 339 -11.75 6.79 4.22
N SER A 340 -11.55 7.90 4.92
CA SER A 340 -10.85 9.08 4.40
C SER A 340 -9.54 9.31 5.14
N GLY A 341 -8.68 10.17 4.58
CA GLY A 341 -7.33 10.46 5.08
C GLY A 341 -7.28 11.38 6.31
N THR A 342 -8.25 11.31 7.23
CA THR A 342 -8.25 12.10 8.47
C THR A 342 -8.29 11.20 9.71
N GLN A 343 -7.62 11.61 10.78
CA GLN A 343 -7.57 10.81 12.02
C GLN A 343 -8.96 10.64 12.65
N ALA A 344 -9.78 11.69 12.65
CA ALA A 344 -11.14 11.64 13.18
C ALA A 344 -12.02 10.65 12.41
N GLN A 345 -11.88 10.60 11.08
CA GLN A 345 -12.66 9.65 10.28
C GLN A 345 -12.20 8.21 10.49
N VAL A 346 -10.89 7.97 10.52
CA VAL A 346 -10.35 6.65 10.83
C VAL A 346 -10.87 6.16 12.18
N GLN A 347 -10.86 7.02 13.21
CA GLN A 347 -11.36 6.66 14.54
C GLN A 347 -12.86 6.34 14.54
N THR A 348 -13.65 7.13 13.82
CA THR A 348 -15.09 6.91 13.64
C THR A 348 -15.35 5.56 12.97
N LYS A 349 -14.65 5.26 11.87
CA LYS A 349 -14.82 3.99 11.16
C LYS A 349 -14.31 2.79 11.94
N CYS A 350 -13.25 2.92 12.74
CA CYS A 350 -12.84 1.88 13.67
C CYS A 350 -13.95 1.57 14.69
N THR A 351 -14.57 2.61 15.25
CA THR A 351 -15.64 2.47 16.24
C THR A 351 -16.90 1.84 15.63
N ASP A 352 -17.29 2.28 14.43
CA ASP A 352 -18.44 1.72 13.71
C ASP A 352 -18.24 0.23 13.39
N LEU A 353 -17.08 -0.12 12.85
CA LEU A 353 -16.72 -1.51 12.52
C LEU A 353 -16.67 -2.37 13.78
N TYR A 354 -16.08 -1.87 14.86
CA TYR A 354 -16.08 -2.56 16.14
C TYR A 354 -17.50 -2.82 16.66
N ARG A 355 -18.37 -1.81 16.67
CA ARG A 355 -19.76 -1.94 17.13
C ARG A 355 -20.54 -2.94 16.28
N MET A 356 -20.33 -2.95 14.97
CA MET A 356 -20.98 -3.91 14.09
C MET A 356 -20.48 -5.34 14.33
N MET A 357 -19.16 -5.53 14.39
CA MET A 357 -18.55 -6.86 14.42
C MET A 357 -18.58 -7.50 15.81
N SER A 358 -18.65 -6.72 16.89
CA SER A 358 -18.76 -7.23 18.27
C SER A 358 -20.09 -7.94 18.55
N VAL A 359 -21.16 -7.55 17.84
CA VAL A 359 -22.48 -8.21 17.94
C VAL A 359 -22.50 -9.55 17.21
N LEU A 360 -21.62 -9.75 16.22
CA LEU A 360 -21.55 -10.98 15.44
C LEU A 360 -20.73 -12.04 16.17
N GLN A 361 -21.19 -13.28 16.12
CA GLN A 361 -20.55 -14.43 16.79
C GLN A 361 -20.40 -15.61 15.84
N GLY A 362 -19.44 -16.50 16.14
CA GLY A 362 -19.21 -17.73 15.40
C GLY A 362 -19.03 -17.50 13.88
N PRO A 363 -19.68 -18.32 13.02
CA PRO A 363 -19.56 -18.20 11.56
C PRO A 363 -19.90 -16.82 10.98
N TRP A 364 -20.79 -16.06 11.62
CA TRP A 364 -21.16 -14.71 11.17
C TRP A 364 -20.03 -13.70 11.37
N ARG A 365 -19.25 -13.83 12.46
CA ARG A 365 -18.05 -13.02 12.69
C ARG A 365 -16.98 -13.36 11.67
N SER A 366 -16.75 -14.65 11.41
CA SER A 366 -15.83 -15.12 10.37
C SER A 366 -16.21 -14.58 8.98
N TYR A 367 -17.51 -14.60 8.63
CA TYR A 367 -18.01 -14.03 7.38
C TYR A 367 -17.76 -12.52 7.29
N ALA A 368 -18.01 -11.78 8.37
CA ALA A 368 -17.75 -10.33 8.42
C ALA A 368 -16.25 -10.01 8.30
N VAL A 369 -15.37 -10.77 8.97
CA VAL A 369 -13.90 -10.63 8.86
C VAL A 369 -13.46 -10.85 7.42
N LEU A 370 -13.85 -11.98 6.80
CA LEU A 370 -13.52 -12.28 5.41
C LEU A 370 -14.04 -11.19 4.46
N THR A 371 -15.27 -10.73 4.68
CA THR A 371 -15.89 -9.71 3.84
C THR A 371 -15.17 -8.39 3.98
N LEU A 372 -14.85 -7.95 5.19
CA LEU A 372 -14.10 -6.71 5.45
C LEU A 372 -12.73 -6.75 4.77
N CYS A 373 -11.95 -7.81 4.96
CA CYS A 373 -10.64 -7.95 4.31
C CYS A 373 -10.76 -7.91 2.78
N ASN A 374 -11.73 -8.62 2.19
CA ASN A 374 -11.95 -8.58 0.74
C ASN A 374 -12.34 -7.18 0.24
N LYS A 375 -13.17 -6.43 0.99
CA LYS A 375 -13.56 -5.07 0.62
C LYS A 375 -12.39 -4.10 0.68
N VAL A 376 -11.51 -4.23 1.68
CA VAL A 376 -10.27 -3.44 1.78
C VAL A 376 -9.31 -3.81 0.64
N LEU A 377 -9.10 -5.10 0.36
CA LEU A 377 -8.29 -5.57 -0.77
C LEU A 377 -8.78 -5.03 -2.12
N LYS A 378 -10.09 -4.94 -2.32
CA LYS A 378 -10.70 -4.37 -3.52
C LYS A 378 -10.44 -2.87 -3.68
N GLN A 379 -9.98 -2.15 -2.65
CA GLN A 379 -9.55 -0.75 -2.78
C GLN A 379 -8.17 -0.61 -3.43
N GLN A 380 -7.53 -1.70 -3.89
CA GLN A 380 -6.22 -1.65 -4.53
C GLN A 380 -6.15 -0.67 -5.72
N GLU A 381 -7.22 -0.52 -6.50
CA GLU A 381 -7.26 0.39 -7.65
C GLU A 381 -7.31 1.86 -7.19
N LEU A 382 -8.08 2.16 -6.15
CA LEU A 382 -8.07 3.47 -5.48
C LEU A 382 -6.68 3.77 -4.91
N VAL A 383 -6.02 2.77 -4.31
CA VAL A 383 -4.68 2.92 -3.75
C VAL A 383 -3.64 3.15 -4.85
N GLN A 384 -3.77 2.49 -6.00
CA GLN A 384 -2.88 2.67 -7.14
C GLN A 384 -3.00 4.07 -7.76
N THR A 385 -4.22 4.60 -7.83
CA THR A 385 -4.48 5.95 -8.38
C THR A 385 -4.22 7.05 -7.36
N ASN A 386 -4.47 6.79 -6.08
CA ASN A 386 -4.23 7.67 -4.95
C ASN A 386 -3.48 6.94 -3.83
N ASN A 387 -2.15 6.95 -3.91
CA ASN A 387 -1.27 6.27 -2.95
C ASN A 387 -1.55 6.63 -1.48
N LYS A 388 -2.05 7.84 -1.21
CA LYS A 388 -2.38 8.32 0.15
C LYS A 388 -3.52 7.52 0.79
N ALA A 389 -4.41 6.92 -0.02
CA ALA A 389 -5.53 6.12 0.49
C ALA A 389 -5.07 4.84 1.19
N ALA A 390 -3.84 4.36 0.93
CA ALA A 390 -3.30 3.16 1.56
C ALA A 390 -3.19 3.28 3.10
N PHE A 391 -2.80 4.45 3.59
CA PHE A 391 -2.53 4.71 5.00
C PHE A 391 -3.77 4.61 5.90
N PRO A 392 -4.88 5.34 5.64
CA PRO A 392 -6.07 5.22 6.47
C PRO A 392 -6.70 3.82 6.40
N LEU A 393 -6.66 3.15 5.23
CA LEU A 393 -7.14 1.77 5.09
C LEU A 393 -6.33 0.80 5.95
N ALA A 394 -5.01 0.87 5.88
CA ALA A 394 -4.11 0.06 6.70
C ALA A 394 -4.30 0.32 8.20
N LEU A 395 -4.42 1.58 8.60
CA LEU A 395 -4.60 1.96 10.00
C LEU A 395 -5.93 1.40 10.57
N VAL A 396 -7.02 1.46 9.80
CA VAL A 396 -8.30 0.85 10.20
C VAL A 396 -8.15 -0.66 10.42
N VAL A 397 -7.50 -1.37 9.49
CA VAL A 397 -7.31 -2.82 9.62
C VAL A 397 -6.52 -3.17 10.88
N VAL A 398 -5.39 -2.49 11.12
CA VAL A 398 -4.53 -2.75 12.29
C VAL A 398 -5.27 -2.42 13.59
N ARG A 399 -5.95 -1.28 13.68
CA ARG A 399 -6.71 -0.89 14.89
C ARG A 399 -7.85 -1.84 15.19
N VAL A 400 -8.68 -2.18 14.20
CA VAL A 400 -9.77 -3.13 14.40
C VAL A 400 -9.23 -4.51 14.77
N SER A 401 -8.05 -4.89 14.28
CA SER A 401 -7.44 -6.18 14.62
C SER A 401 -7.00 -6.32 16.08
N GLN A 402 -6.81 -5.21 16.80
CA GLN A 402 -6.50 -5.26 18.24
C GLN A 402 -7.67 -5.83 19.05
N VAL A 403 -8.90 -5.64 18.56
CA VAL A 403 -10.12 -6.15 19.20
C VAL A 403 -10.64 -7.42 18.51
N ILE A 404 -10.29 -7.61 17.25
CA ILE A 404 -10.63 -8.78 16.43
C ILE A 404 -9.34 -9.41 15.92
N PRO A 405 -8.65 -10.21 16.76
CA PRO A 405 -7.30 -10.71 16.46
C PRO A 405 -7.21 -11.52 15.17
N GLU A 406 -8.32 -12.10 14.71
CA GLU A 406 -8.38 -12.86 13.46
C GLU A 406 -8.25 -11.97 12.21
N LEU A 407 -8.52 -10.68 12.32
CA LEU A 407 -8.62 -9.76 11.17
C LEU A 407 -7.29 -9.57 10.45
N LEU A 408 -6.23 -9.24 11.17
CA LEU A 408 -4.94 -8.93 10.55
C LEU A 408 -4.30 -10.16 9.88
N PRO A 409 -4.19 -11.34 10.52
CA PRO A 409 -3.71 -12.56 9.86
C PRO A 409 -4.55 -12.92 8.63
N THR A 410 -5.88 -12.74 8.69
CA THR A 410 -6.77 -12.99 7.54
C THR A 410 -6.51 -12.01 6.40
N MET A 411 -6.32 -10.72 6.69
CA MET A 411 -5.96 -9.71 5.69
C MET A 411 -4.65 -10.10 5.01
N VAL A 412 -3.60 -10.38 5.77
CA VAL A 412 -2.28 -10.78 5.25
C VAL A 412 -2.40 -12.05 4.41
N ALA A 413 -3.12 -13.07 4.87
CA ALA A 413 -3.33 -14.31 4.13
C ALA A 413 -4.04 -14.08 2.79
N LEU A 414 -5.05 -13.20 2.75
CA LEU A 414 -5.73 -12.84 1.51
C LEU A 414 -4.81 -12.04 0.58
N MET A 415 -3.96 -11.14 1.10
CA MET A 415 -2.95 -10.44 0.28
C MET A 415 -1.95 -11.43 -0.31
N HIS A 416 -1.46 -12.39 0.47
CA HIS A 416 -0.57 -13.46 0.00
C HIS A 416 -1.21 -14.32 -1.10
N LYS A 417 -2.51 -14.60 -0.98
CA LYS A 417 -3.27 -15.35 -1.99
C LYS A 417 -3.44 -14.54 -3.28
N SER A 418 -3.77 -13.25 -3.17
CA SER A 418 -4.03 -12.38 -4.33
C SER A 418 -2.75 -11.88 -5.02
N CYS A 419 -1.64 -11.80 -4.28
CA CYS A 419 -0.35 -11.31 -4.77
C CYS A 419 0.79 -12.16 -4.18
N PRO A 420 1.29 -13.18 -4.90
CA PRO A 420 2.41 -14.00 -4.47
C PRO A 420 3.68 -13.21 -4.09
N LEU A 421 3.89 -12.04 -4.73
CA LEU A 421 5.03 -11.16 -4.43
C LEU A 421 4.97 -10.52 -3.03
N SER A 422 3.83 -10.54 -2.34
CA SER A 422 3.74 -10.16 -0.92
C SER A 422 4.40 -11.19 0.03
N VAL A 423 4.68 -12.42 -0.45
CA VAL A 423 5.40 -13.52 0.25
C VAL A 423 6.90 -13.59 -0.09
N PRO A 424 7.45 -12.64 -0.85
CA PRO A 424 8.61 -12.84 -1.73
C PRO A 424 8.63 -14.15 -2.52
N ARG A 425 7.53 -14.44 -3.21
CA ARG A 425 7.42 -15.63 -4.06
C ARG A 425 7.28 -15.21 -5.51
N GLY A 426 8.17 -15.70 -6.37
CA GLY A 426 8.17 -15.44 -7.80
C GLY A 426 8.48 -16.69 -8.61
N TYR A 427 8.02 -16.71 -9.85
CA TYR A 427 8.33 -17.75 -10.84
C TYR A 427 9.24 -17.16 -11.90
N VAL A 428 10.32 -17.85 -12.25
CA VAL A 428 11.13 -17.50 -13.41
C VAL A 428 10.37 -17.91 -14.67
N HIS A 429 10.22 -16.98 -15.62
CA HIS A 429 9.63 -17.26 -16.93
C HIS A 429 10.63 -18.04 -17.77
N ASP A 430 10.53 -19.37 -17.74
CA ASP A 430 11.32 -20.30 -18.53
C ASP A 430 10.38 -21.25 -19.26
N THR A 431 10.04 -20.92 -20.51
CA THR A 431 9.07 -21.66 -21.32
C THR A 431 9.47 -23.11 -21.58
N ALA A 432 10.74 -23.48 -21.41
CA ALA A 432 11.20 -24.86 -21.51
C ALA A 432 10.85 -25.70 -20.27
N ARG A 433 10.64 -25.06 -19.11
CA ARG A 433 10.42 -25.72 -17.82
C ARG A 433 9.04 -25.47 -17.21
N ILE A 434 8.41 -24.35 -17.54
CA ILE A 434 7.07 -23.98 -17.08
C ILE A 434 6.22 -23.51 -18.26
N SER A 435 4.98 -24.00 -18.35
CA SER A 435 4.05 -23.48 -19.36
C SER A 435 3.64 -22.04 -19.05
N ASN A 436 3.35 -21.24 -20.08
CA ASN A 436 2.90 -19.86 -19.90
C ASN A 436 1.69 -19.77 -18.96
N ASN A 437 0.71 -20.67 -19.09
CA ASN A 437 -0.46 -20.70 -18.23
C ASN A 437 -0.10 -21.02 -16.76
N ALA A 438 0.85 -21.93 -16.52
CA ALA A 438 1.31 -22.23 -15.17
C ALA A 438 2.09 -21.07 -14.56
N TYR A 439 2.89 -20.36 -15.37
CA TYR A 439 3.58 -19.14 -14.98
C TYR A 439 2.58 -18.04 -14.58
N TYR A 440 1.61 -17.72 -15.43
CA TYR A 440 0.63 -16.66 -15.16
C TYR A 440 -0.18 -16.94 -13.88
N ARG A 441 -0.68 -18.17 -13.71
CA ARG A 441 -1.35 -18.57 -12.45
C ARG A 441 -0.41 -18.50 -11.25
N GLY A 442 0.82 -18.96 -11.41
CA GLY A 442 1.83 -18.95 -10.35
C GLY A 442 2.21 -17.55 -9.88
N MET A 443 2.29 -16.60 -10.82
CA MET A 443 2.54 -15.18 -10.56
C MET A 443 1.30 -14.43 -10.04
N GLY A 444 0.11 -15.02 -10.16
CA GLY A 444 -1.13 -14.47 -9.64
C GLY A 444 -1.89 -13.57 -10.63
N PHE A 445 -1.68 -13.76 -11.94
CA PHE A 445 -2.49 -13.10 -12.98
C PHE A 445 -3.95 -13.54 -12.89
N GLU A 446 -4.87 -12.59 -13.01
CA GLU A 446 -6.29 -12.87 -13.04
C GLU A 446 -6.72 -13.42 -14.41
N GLU A 447 -7.55 -14.46 -14.38
CA GLU A 447 -8.24 -14.97 -15.57
C GLU A 447 -9.52 -14.16 -15.77
N LEU A 448 -9.58 -13.43 -16.88
CA LEU A 448 -10.71 -12.62 -17.31
C LEU A 448 -11.53 -13.38 -18.35
N GLU A 449 -12.83 -13.12 -18.39
CA GLU A 449 -13.68 -13.59 -19.48
C GLU A 449 -13.36 -12.77 -20.74
N ASP A 450 -13.00 -13.47 -21.82
CA ASP A 450 -12.66 -12.86 -23.09
C ASP A 450 -13.37 -13.62 -24.21
N PRO A 451 -14.40 -13.02 -24.83
CA PRO A 451 -15.14 -13.62 -25.95
C PRO A 451 -14.27 -13.92 -27.17
N SER A 452 -13.10 -13.27 -27.29
CA SER A 452 -12.17 -13.47 -28.41
C SER A 452 -11.15 -14.60 -28.17
N ALA A 453 -11.03 -15.08 -26.93
CA ALA A 453 -10.14 -16.19 -26.59
C ALA A 453 -10.77 -17.55 -26.95
N PRO A 454 -10.01 -18.53 -27.47
CA PRO A 454 -10.52 -19.86 -27.83
C PRO A 454 -11.20 -20.60 -26.67
N THR A 455 -10.77 -20.32 -25.44
CA THR A 455 -11.29 -20.91 -24.20
C THR A 455 -12.38 -20.06 -23.52
N GLY A 456 -12.75 -18.91 -24.09
CA GLY A 456 -13.61 -17.90 -23.47
C GLY A 456 -12.98 -17.20 -22.25
N LYS A 457 -11.71 -17.50 -21.95
CA LYS A 457 -10.94 -16.94 -20.83
C LYS A 457 -9.53 -16.61 -21.28
N ALA A 458 -9.04 -15.44 -20.91
CA ALA A 458 -7.68 -14.98 -21.12
C ALA A 458 -7.10 -14.45 -19.81
N PHE A 459 -5.77 -14.48 -19.66
CA PHE A 459 -5.14 -13.79 -18.53
C PHE A 459 -5.18 -12.27 -18.76
N GLU A 460 -5.26 -11.50 -17.68
CA GLU A 460 -5.09 -10.06 -17.75
C GLU A 460 -3.75 -9.68 -18.41
N SER A 461 -3.69 -8.49 -19.03
CA SER A 461 -2.46 -8.04 -19.66
C SER A 461 -1.35 -7.78 -18.62
N PRO A 462 -0.05 -7.90 -19.01
CA PRO A 462 1.06 -7.55 -18.14
C PRO A 462 0.96 -6.16 -17.49
N ASP A 463 0.43 -5.18 -18.22
CA ASP A 463 0.24 -3.82 -17.71
C ASP A 463 -0.91 -3.70 -16.71
N ALA A 464 -2.02 -4.42 -16.95
CA ALA A 464 -3.13 -4.52 -16.00
C ALA A 464 -2.66 -5.17 -14.69
N PHE A 465 -1.93 -6.29 -14.81
CA PHE A 465 -1.30 -6.97 -13.67
C PHE A 465 -0.34 -6.03 -12.94
N ALA A 466 0.53 -5.32 -13.65
CA ALA A 466 1.49 -4.39 -13.06
C ALA A 466 0.81 -3.26 -12.26
N ARG A 467 -0.33 -2.73 -12.72
CA ARG A 467 -1.12 -1.73 -11.98
C ARG A 467 -1.75 -2.33 -10.73
N ARG A 468 -2.41 -3.50 -10.87
CA ARG A 468 -3.03 -4.21 -9.75
C ARG A 468 -2.01 -4.58 -8.66
N LEU A 469 -0.84 -5.06 -9.09
CA LEU A 469 0.31 -5.36 -8.24
C LEU A 469 0.77 -4.13 -7.46
N GLU A 470 0.93 -2.97 -8.11
CA GLU A 470 1.34 -1.73 -7.45
C GLU A 470 0.35 -1.34 -6.34
N GLY A 471 -0.96 -1.33 -6.63
CA GLY A 471 -1.99 -1.04 -5.63
C GLY A 471 -1.96 -1.97 -4.42
N LEU A 472 -1.82 -3.29 -4.67
CA LEU A 472 -1.72 -4.30 -3.60
C LEU A 472 -0.46 -4.12 -2.75
N MET A 473 0.69 -3.84 -3.37
CA MET A 473 1.96 -3.70 -2.66
C MET A 473 2.08 -2.37 -1.91
N LEU A 474 1.46 -1.29 -2.42
CA LEU A 474 1.30 -0.03 -1.68
C LEU A 474 0.48 -0.24 -0.40
N LEU A 475 -0.66 -0.94 -0.51
CA LEU A 475 -1.50 -1.28 0.64
C LEU A 475 -0.76 -2.20 1.64
N TYR A 476 0.01 -3.17 1.15
CA TYR A 476 0.78 -4.09 1.98
C TYR A 476 1.89 -3.36 2.74
N GLY A 477 2.63 -2.48 2.04
CA GLY A 477 3.60 -1.60 2.64
C GLY A 477 2.99 -0.71 3.72
N ALA A 478 1.81 -0.14 3.46
CA ALA A 478 1.07 0.67 4.44
C ALA A 478 0.71 -0.13 5.68
N LEU A 479 0.23 -1.37 5.51
CA LEU A 479 -0.12 -2.28 6.62
C LEU A 479 1.08 -2.57 7.52
N MET A 480 2.25 -2.83 6.96
CA MET A 480 3.45 -3.18 7.74
C MET A 480 4.06 -2.01 8.51
N GLN A 481 3.81 -0.77 8.10
CA GLN A 481 4.44 0.39 8.73
C GLN A 481 3.56 1.12 9.76
N VAL A 482 2.35 0.62 10.03
CA VAL A 482 1.47 1.19 11.05
C VAL A 482 2.18 1.10 12.41
N ASP A 483 2.23 2.21 13.14
CA ASP A 483 2.97 2.33 14.41
C ASP A 483 2.23 1.72 15.61
N ASP A 484 0.90 1.61 15.53
CA ASP A 484 0.07 0.90 16.52
C ASP A 484 0.57 -0.55 16.71
N PRO A 485 0.28 -1.22 17.86
CA PRO A 485 0.66 -2.61 18.07
C PRO A 485 0.27 -3.51 16.89
N ASN A 486 1.30 -3.94 16.14
CA ASN A 486 1.13 -4.59 14.85
C ASN A 486 2.01 -5.85 14.76
N PRO A 487 1.42 -7.03 14.95
CA PRO A 487 2.12 -8.31 14.79
C PRO A 487 2.76 -8.47 13.40
N HIS A 488 2.18 -7.86 12.36
CA HIS A 488 2.70 -7.83 10.99
C HIS A 488 3.42 -6.52 10.67
N GLY A 489 4.12 -5.95 11.65
CA GLY A 489 4.75 -4.62 11.56
C GLY A 489 6.06 -4.57 10.78
N VAL A 490 6.86 -3.52 11.01
CA VAL A 490 8.01 -3.15 10.15
C VAL A 490 9.12 -4.21 10.05
N ALA A 491 9.17 -5.17 11.00
CA ALA A 491 10.04 -6.34 10.92
C ALA A 491 9.69 -7.26 9.74
N HIS A 492 8.41 -7.36 9.39
CA HIS A 492 7.95 -8.08 8.21
C HIS A 492 8.32 -7.33 6.94
N ALA A 493 8.26 -6.00 6.93
CA ALA A 493 8.74 -5.20 5.79
C ALA A 493 10.23 -5.38 5.53
N TRP A 494 11.05 -5.41 6.59
CA TRP A 494 12.49 -5.70 6.47
C TRP A 494 12.74 -7.10 5.90
N SER A 495 12.09 -8.10 6.49
CA SER A 495 12.21 -9.49 6.06
C SER A 495 11.76 -9.68 4.62
N TRP A 496 10.64 -9.04 4.25
CA TRP A 496 10.11 -9.01 2.89
C TRP A 496 11.15 -8.45 1.92
N LEU A 497 11.66 -7.24 2.18
CA LEU A 497 12.60 -6.58 1.28
C LEU A 497 13.90 -7.37 1.12
N ALA A 498 14.47 -7.86 2.23
CA ALA A 498 15.68 -8.69 2.20
C ALA A 498 15.46 -10.00 1.42
N ARG A 499 14.32 -10.68 1.61
CA ARG A 499 13.99 -11.91 0.88
C ARG A 499 13.77 -11.64 -0.61
N CYS A 500 13.11 -10.54 -0.95
CA CYS A 500 12.91 -10.12 -2.34
C CYS A 500 14.25 -9.91 -3.04
N LEU A 501 15.14 -9.08 -2.47
CA LEU A 501 16.44 -8.77 -3.07
C LEU A 501 17.37 -9.98 -3.18
N ASN A 502 17.24 -10.96 -2.27
CA ASN A 502 18.10 -12.14 -2.26
C ASN A 502 17.62 -13.31 -3.13
N GLN A 503 16.30 -13.44 -3.33
CA GLN A 503 15.71 -14.66 -3.90
C GLN A 503 15.01 -14.43 -5.23
N LEU A 504 14.43 -13.24 -5.45
CA LEU A 504 13.61 -12.98 -6.62
C LEU A 504 14.45 -12.48 -7.80
N PRO A 505 14.10 -12.86 -9.03
CA PRO A 505 14.73 -12.31 -10.22
C PRO A 505 14.49 -10.79 -10.30
N PRO A 506 15.47 -10.01 -10.78
CA PRO A 506 15.32 -8.57 -10.99
C PRO A 506 14.54 -8.30 -12.27
N ASP A 507 13.24 -8.58 -12.24
CA ASP A 507 12.30 -8.36 -13.35
C ASP A 507 11.38 -7.15 -13.12
N ARG A 508 10.57 -6.82 -14.13
CA ARG A 508 9.59 -5.71 -14.11
C ARG A 508 8.68 -5.74 -12.88
N PHE A 509 8.13 -6.91 -12.54
CA PHE A 509 7.13 -7.03 -11.48
C PHE A 509 7.75 -6.97 -10.09
N THR A 510 8.90 -7.62 -9.90
CA THR A 510 9.67 -7.56 -8.66
C THR A 510 10.15 -6.14 -8.40
N ALA A 511 10.69 -5.45 -9.41
CA ALA A 511 11.10 -4.06 -9.28
C ALA A 511 9.92 -3.13 -8.94
N LYS A 512 8.77 -3.30 -9.59
CA LYS A 512 7.57 -2.51 -9.31
C LYS A 512 7.05 -2.73 -7.88
N ALA A 513 7.08 -3.97 -7.39
CA ALA A 513 6.74 -4.28 -5.99
C ALA A 513 7.71 -3.62 -4.99
N VAL A 514 9.02 -3.64 -5.26
CA VAL A 514 10.03 -2.98 -4.43
C VAL A 514 9.82 -1.47 -4.40
N VAL A 515 9.58 -0.84 -5.55
CA VAL A 515 9.26 0.60 -5.63
C VAL A 515 8.03 0.93 -4.78
N ALA A 516 6.95 0.16 -4.92
CA ALA A 516 5.71 0.37 -4.16
C ALA A 516 5.93 0.28 -2.64
N VAL A 517 6.62 -0.76 -2.16
CA VAL A 517 6.89 -0.92 -0.72
C VAL A 517 7.84 0.15 -0.20
N LEU A 518 8.90 0.51 -0.93
CA LEU A 518 9.83 1.57 -0.51
C LEU A 518 9.15 2.94 -0.44
N ARG A 519 8.26 3.25 -1.41
CA ARG A 519 7.50 4.49 -1.43
C ARG A 519 6.67 4.69 -0.16
N VAL A 520 6.12 3.60 0.39
CA VAL A 520 5.18 3.67 1.50
C VAL A 520 5.85 3.32 2.84
N ALA A 521 6.65 2.27 2.93
CA ALA A 521 7.23 1.77 4.18
C ALA A 521 8.72 2.13 4.38
N GLY A 522 9.39 2.69 3.37
CA GLY A 522 10.83 2.93 3.44
C GLY A 522 11.25 3.95 4.50
N TYR A 523 10.40 4.94 4.78
CA TYR A 523 10.61 5.86 5.90
C TYR A 523 10.64 5.14 7.25
N SER A 524 9.68 4.25 7.50
CA SER A 524 9.59 3.50 8.76
C SER A 524 10.70 2.46 8.89
N LEU A 525 11.12 1.84 7.77
CA LEU A 525 12.31 0.99 7.73
C LEU A 525 13.57 1.78 8.11
N PHE A 526 13.72 3.01 7.59
CA PHE A 526 14.83 3.87 7.96
C PHE A 526 14.78 4.29 9.42
N LEU A 527 13.62 4.70 9.94
CA LEU A 527 13.47 5.07 11.35
C LEU A 527 13.86 3.93 12.29
N ARG A 528 13.46 2.69 11.95
CA ARG A 528 13.71 1.50 12.78
C ARG A 528 15.13 0.98 12.68
N TYR A 529 15.69 0.88 11.48
CA TYR A 529 16.96 0.17 11.23
C TYR A 529 18.14 1.09 10.86
N ARG A 530 17.88 2.38 10.62
CA ARG A 530 18.88 3.44 10.41
C ARG A 530 19.94 3.02 9.39
N GLY A 531 21.21 2.99 9.81
CA GLY A 531 22.34 2.66 8.93
C GLY A 531 22.24 1.26 8.29
N GLN A 532 21.58 0.29 8.92
CA GLN A 532 21.41 -1.04 8.31
C GLN A 532 20.49 -0.98 7.09
N PHE A 533 19.46 -0.14 7.12
CA PHE A 533 18.60 0.08 5.97
C PHE A 533 19.35 0.77 4.83
N VAL A 534 20.21 1.75 5.13
CA VAL A 534 21.07 2.40 4.13
C VAL A 534 22.01 1.40 3.47
N LYS A 535 22.61 0.47 4.24
CA LYS A 535 23.45 -0.60 3.68
C LYS A 535 22.67 -1.54 2.76
N LEU A 536 21.42 -1.86 3.12
CA LEU A 536 20.55 -2.68 2.30
C LEU A 536 20.19 -1.98 0.97
N LEU A 537 19.90 -0.68 1.00
CA LEU A 537 19.69 0.12 -0.21
C LEU A 537 20.95 0.20 -1.09
N ALA A 538 22.13 0.34 -0.48
CA ALA A 538 23.39 0.31 -1.22
C ALA A 538 23.63 -1.06 -1.91
N CYS A 539 23.27 -2.16 -1.24
CA CYS A 539 23.30 -3.50 -1.84
C CYS A 539 22.34 -3.60 -3.04
N MET A 540 21.12 -3.06 -2.91
CA MET A 540 20.15 -2.99 -4.00
C MET A 540 20.71 -2.22 -5.22
N GLN A 541 21.32 -1.05 -5.00
CA GLN A 541 21.91 -0.27 -6.10
C GLN A 541 23.12 -0.95 -6.75
N ARG A 542 23.93 -1.68 -5.98
CA ARG A 542 25.13 -2.35 -6.49
C ARG A 542 24.81 -3.65 -7.24
N GLU A 543 23.81 -4.40 -6.78
CA GLU A 543 23.59 -5.77 -7.25
C GLU A 543 22.26 -5.94 -7.99
N PHE A 544 21.16 -5.43 -7.43
CA PHE A 544 19.82 -5.62 -7.99
C PHE A 544 19.56 -4.70 -9.19
N VAL A 545 19.80 -3.40 -9.05
CA VAL A 545 19.52 -2.40 -10.11
C VAL A 545 20.32 -2.66 -11.40
N PRO A 546 21.62 -3.01 -11.35
CA PRO A 546 22.38 -3.28 -12.59
C PRO A 546 21.91 -4.55 -13.29
N GLN A 547 21.45 -5.56 -12.56
CA GLN A 547 20.85 -6.76 -13.16
C GLN A 547 19.47 -6.45 -13.74
N LEU A 548 18.66 -5.64 -13.05
CA LEU A 548 17.37 -5.16 -13.56
C LEU A 548 17.54 -4.44 -14.90
N ARG A 549 18.53 -3.56 -15.04
CA ARG A 549 18.81 -2.85 -16.31
C ARG A 549 19.21 -3.78 -17.47
N LYS A 550 19.66 -5.00 -17.19
CA LYS A 550 19.98 -6.02 -18.20
C LYS A 550 18.77 -6.90 -18.56
N ALA A 551 17.71 -6.85 -17.77
CA ALA A 551 16.51 -7.63 -18.02
C ALA A 551 15.69 -7.03 -19.17
N GLU A 552 14.96 -7.90 -19.87
CA GLU A 552 14.07 -7.51 -20.97
C GLU A 552 12.66 -7.20 -20.46
N GLY A 553 12.04 -6.16 -21.01
CA GLY A 553 10.66 -5.78 -20.70
C GLY A 553 10.43 -4.28 -20.62
N ASP A 554 9.16 -3.91 -20.72
CA ASP A 554 8.72 -2.51 -20.68
C ASP A 554 8.93 -1.89 -19.29
N ASP A 555 9.14 -0.58 -19.26
CA ASP A 555 9.33 0.25 -18.05
C ASP A 555 10.54 -0.09 -17.16
N ILE A 556 11.34 -1.10 -17.50
CA ILE A 556 12.50 -1.53 -16.69
C ILE A 556 13.49 -0.39 -16.46
N GLY A 557 13.81 0.38 -17.51
CA GLY A 557 14.69 1.54 -17.40
C GLY A 557 14.13 2.62 -16.46
N ALA A 558 12.82 2.86 -16.50
CA ALA A 558 12.15 3.81 -15.62
C ALA A 558 12.14 3.32 -14.16
N LEU A 559 11.84 2.04 -13.93
CA LEU A 559 11.87 1.43 -12.59
C LEU A 559 13.27 1.43 -11.99
N ALA A 560 14.30 1.10 -12.77
CA ALA A 560 15.69 1.18 -12.33
C ALA A 560 16.08 2.62 -11.95
N THR A 561 15.68 3.60 -12.77
CA THR A 561 15.93 5.02 -12.49
C THR A 561 15.21 5.48 -11.22
N LEU A 562 13.97 5.04 -10.99
CA LEU A 562 13.20 5.33 -9.77
C LEU A 562 13.85 4.74 -8.51
N LEU A 563 14.37 3.51 -8.60
CA LEU A 563 15.08 2.89 -7.48
C LEU A 563 16.39 3.62 -7.16
N ASP A 564 17.11 4.08 -8.19
CA ASP A 564 18.33 4.86 -7.99
C ASP A 564 18.04 6.25 -7.41
N SER A 565 17.09 6.99 -7.99
CA SER A 565 16.73 8.32 -7.50
C SER A 565 16.19 8.25 -6.07
N TYR A 566 15.42 7.21 -5.73
CA TYR A 566 14.94 6.99 -4.36
C TYR A 566 16.08 6.98 -3.32
N VAL A 567 17.20 6.35 -3.65
CA VAL A 567 18.36 6.25 -2.76
C VAL A 567 19.20 7.52 -2.80
N ILE A 568 19.48 8.06 -4.00
CA ILE A 568 20.30 9.26 -4.21
C ILE A 568 19.64 10.49 -3.55
N ASP A 569 18.35 10.69 -3.78
CA ASP A 569 17.58 11.81 -3.24
C ASP A 569 17.23 11.61 -1.75
N GLY A 570 17.53 10.42 -1.20
CA GLY A 570 17.27 10.10 0.20
C GLY A 570 15.79 10.14 0.57
N LEU A 571 14.90 9.74 -0.34
CA LEU A 571 13.44 9.87 -0.16
C LEU A 571 12.93 9.13 1.09
N PHE A 572 13.61 8.05 1.50
CA PHE A 572 13.35 7.32 2.75
C PHE A 572 13.57 8.15 4.03
N ARG A 573 14.12 9.36 3.95
CA ARG A 573 14.29 10.24 5.12
C ARG A 573 13.07 11.12 5.37
N LYS A 574 12.18 11.25 4.39
CA LYS A 574 10.95 12.05 4.49
C LYS A 574 9.76 11.13 4.71
N ALA A 575 8.84 11.55 5.56
CA ALA A 575 7.59 10.82 5.75
C ALA A 575 6.83 10.79 4.41
N PRO A 576 6.29 9.63 4.00
CA PRO A 576 5.57 9.52 2.76
C PRO A 576 4.22 10.23 2.86
N GLU A 577 3.82 10.85 1.76
CA GLU A 577 2.60 11.67 1.72
C GLU A 577 1.36 10.83 2.07
N GLY A 578 0.55 11.33 3.01
CA GLY A 578 -0.63 10.64 3.53
C GLY A 578 -0.40 9.79 4.77
N ARG A 579 0.85 9.55 5.20
CA ARG A 579 1.14 8.87 6.49
C ARG A 579 0.64 9.67 7.68
N ASP A 580 1.09 10.92 7.75
CA ASP A 580 0.76 11.83 8.85
C ASP A 580 -0.54 12.56 8.51
N MET A 581 -1.65 11.85 8.70
CA MET A 581 -2.99 12.36 8.40
C MET A 581 -3.36 13.54 9.31
N PRO A 582 -3.99 14.60 8.79
CA PRO A 582 -4.52 15.68 9.61
C PRO A 582 -5.62 15.18 10.54
N ARG A 583 -5.81 15.87 11.68
CA ARG A 583 -6.87 15.52 12.64
C ARG A 583 -8.26 15.63 12.02
N PHE A 584 -8.51 16.72 11.29
CA PHE A 584 -9.77 17.03 10.62
C PHE A 584 -9.52 17.38 9.16
N ASP A 585 -10.59 17.35 8.36
CA ASP A 585 -10.53 17.80 6.98
C ASP A 585 -10.46 19.34 6.96
N MET A 586 -9.34 19.90 6.50
CA MET A 586 -9.14 21.35 6.47
C MET A 586 -10.17 22.06 5.58
N SER A 587 -10.72 21.37 4.56
CA SER A 587 -11.79 21.93 3.70
C SER A 587 -13.14 22.07 4.43
N SER A 588 -13.30 21.37 5.56
CA SER A 588 -14.51 21.44 6.38
C SER A 588 -14.49 22.56 7.43
N LEU A 589 -13.36 23.26 7.59
CA LEU A 589 -13.25 24.38 8.52
C LEU A 589 -14.14 25.55 8.06
N PRO A 590 -14.85 26.21 9.00
CA PRO A 590 -15.73 27.35 8.67
C PRO A 590 -15.01 28.46 7.90
N GLU A 591 -13.73 28.69 8.20
CA GLU A 591 -12.88 29.72 7.59
C GLU A 591 -12.60 29.48 6.10
N ASN A 592 -12.70 28.24 5.63
CA ASN A 592 -12.45 27.86 4.24
C ASN A 592 -13.74 27.75 3.40
N ARG A 593 -14.91 28.10 3.96
CA ARG A 593 -16.19 28.16 3.25
C ARG A 593 -16.51 29.54 2.67
N ALA A 594 -15.54 30.46 2.65
CA ALA A 594 -15.69 31.82 2.17
C ALA A 594 -15.78 31.90 0.64
#